data_AF-A0A8I0H4S7-F1
#
_entry.id   AF-A0A8I0H4S7-F1
#
_cell.length_a   1.000
_cell.length_b   1.000
_cell.length_c   1.000
_cell.angle_alpha   90.00
_cell.angle_beta   90.00
_cell.angle_gamma   90.00
#
_symmetry.space_group_name_H-M   'P 1'
#
loop_
_entity.id
_entity.type
_entity.pdbx_description
1 polymer ?
#
loop_
_entity_poly.entity_id
_entity_poly.type
_entity_poly.pdbx_seq_one_letter_code
_entity_poly.pdbx_strand_id
1 'polypeptide(L)'
;DTLSDIVDFYEIPVLCYGLRTDFLNHLFPGSRRLMEIADVIEEVPTVCWCGKRAQCNTRYSNGKIVREGAQIMLGSNESYV
;
A
#
# COMPACT_ATOMS: atom_id res chain seq x y z
N ASP A 1 6.93 -16.87 5.42
CA ASP A 1 7.34 -16.07 6.58
C ASP A 1 8.84 -15.94 6.73
N THR A 2 9.61 -16.27 5.68
CA THR A 2 11.07 -16.16 5.69
C THR A 2 11.59 -14.79 6.13
N LEU A 3 10.85 -13.71 5.87
CA LEU A 3 11.23 -12.36 6.31
C LEU A 3 11.15 -12.19 7.83
N SER A 4 10.14 -12.76 8.51
CA SER A 4 10.09 -12.75 9.98
C SER A 4 11.12 -13.72 10.55
N ASP A 5 11.31 -14.89 9.94
CA ASP A 5 12.32 -15.87 10.37
C ASP A 5 13.74 -15.27 10.41
N ILE A 6 14.06 -14.35 9.49
CA ILE A 6 15.34 -13.62 9.50
C ILE A 6 15.49 -12.74 10.75
N VAL A 7 14.42 -12.05 11.15
CA VAL A 7 14.42 -11.21 12.34
C VAL A 7 14.51 -12.09 13.59
N ASP A 8 13.70 -13.14 13.67
CA ASP A 8 13.55 -14.00 14.85
C ASP A 8 14.78 -14.86 15.13
N PHE A 9 15.38 -15.47 14.10
CA PHE A 9 16.44 -16.46 14.29
C PHE A 9 17.84 -15.94 14.02
N TYR A 10 17.98 -14.86 13.25
CA TYR A 10 19.27 -14.30 12.87
C TYR A 10 19.52 -12.90 13.46
N GLU A 11 18.54 -12.31 14.14
CA GLU A 11 18.62 -10.97 14.74
C GLU A 11 18.99 -9.89 13.70
N ILE A 12 18.61 -10.09 12.44
CA ILE A 12 18.85 -9.13 11.35
C ILE A 12 17.56 -8.34 11.10
N PRO A 13 17.59 -6.99 11.19
CA PRO A 13 16.41 -6.18 10.93
C PRO A 13 16.02 -6.19 9.45
N VAL A 14 14.73 -6.41 9.18
CA VAL A 14 14.16 -6.41 7.81
C VAL A 14 13.17 -5.26 7.69
N LEU A 15 13.39 -4.38 6.71
CA LEU A 15 12.46 -3.29 6.39
C LEU A 15 11.74 -3.58 5.06
N CYS A 16 10.41 -3.50 5.08
CA CYS A 16 9.56 -3.68 3.90
C CYS A 16 8.78 -2.39 3.60
N TYR A 17 8.78 -1.96 2.35
CA TYR A 17 8.04 -0.77 1.89
C TYR A 17 7.12 -1.14 0.74
N GLY A 18 5.89 -0.61 0.76
CA GLY A 18 4.94 -0.86 -0.31
C GLY A 18 3.55 -0.30 -0.05
N LEU A 19 2.70 -0.41 -1.06
CA LEU A 19 1.29 -0.04 -0.94
C LEU A 19 0.53 -1.07 -0.11
N ARG A 20 -0.20 -0.59 0.90
CA ARG A 20 -1.05 -1.44 1.73
C ARG A 20 -2.24 -1.98 0.93
N THR A 21 -2.99 -1.08 0.32
CA THR A 21 -4.24 -1.38 -0.38
C THR A 21 -4.25 -0.82 -1.79
N ASP A 22 -5.14 -1.37 -2.60
CA ASP A 22 -5.51 -0.80 -3.88
C ASP A 22 -6.45 0.41 -3.74
N PHE A 23 -6.91 0.91 -4.89
CA PHE A 23 -7.81 2.05 -5.01
C PHE A 23 -9.24 1.82 -4.47
N LEU A 24 -9.58 0.56 -4.16
CA LEU A 24 -10.84 0.15 -3.55
C LEU A 24 -10.69 -0.17 -2.06
N ASN A 25 -9.50 0.09 -1.50
CA ASN A 25 -9.13 -0.24 -0.12
C ASN A 25 -9.05 -1.75 0.16
N HIS A 26 -8.86 -2.58 -0.88
CA HIS A 26 -8.56 -3.99 -0.67
C HIS A 26 -7.05 -4.19 -0.51
N LEU A 27 -6.65 -4.95 0.51
CA LEU A 27 -5.25 -5.31 0.72
C LEU A 27 -4.70 -6.07 -0.50
N PHE A 28 -3.49 -5.71 -0.91
CA PHE A 28 -2.74 -6.57 -1.81
C PHE A 28 -2.39 -7.88 -1.10
N PRO A 29 -2.42 -9.04 -1.76
CA PRO A 29 -2.14 -10.33 -1.11
C PRO A 29 -0.79 -10.37 -0.40
N GLY A 30 0.27 -9.83 -1.01
CA GLY A 30 1.60 -9.74 -0.40
C GLY A 30 1.62 -8.80 0.80
N SER A 31 1.04 -7.60 0.67
CA SER A 31 0.93 -6.63 1.76
C SER A 31 0.13 -7.17 2.93
N ARG A 32 -0.95 -7.94 2.68
CA ARG A 32 -1.70 -8.63 3.73
C ARG A 32 -0.79 -9.54 4.53
N ARG A 33 -0.01 -10.40 3.86
CA ARG A 33 0.88 -11.32 4.58
C ARG A 33 1.94 -10.58 5.39
N LEU A 34 2.54 -9.53 4.82
CA LEU A 34 3.52 -8.69 5.53
C LEU A 34 2.92 -8.05 6.78
N MET A 35 1.67 -7.58 6.71
CA MET A 35 0.99 -6.99 7.87
C MET A 35 0.69 -8.00 8.98
N GLU A 36 0.43 -9.26 8.63
CA GLU A 36 0.16 -10.32 9.60
C GLU A 36 1.42 -10.73 10.39
N ILE A 37 2.61 -10.56 9.81
CA ILE A 37 3.89 -11.01 10.39
C ILE A 37 4.80 -9.87 10.86
N ALA A 38 4.44 -8.61 10.61
CA ALA A 38 5.30 -7.47 10.96
C ALA A 38 5.22 -7.16 12.46
N ASP A 39 6.39 -7.01 13.10
CA ASP A 39 6.48 -6.54 14.49
C ASP A 39 6.08 -5.06 14.64
N VAL A 40 6.42 -4.25 13.62
CA VAL A 40 6.18 -2.81 13.60
C VAL A 40 5.56 -2.42 12.26
N ILE A 41 4.48 -1.65 12.32
CA ILE A 41 3.80 -1.11 11.14
C ILE A 41 3.82 0.41 11.22
N GLU A 42 4.51 1.03 10.27
CA GLU A 42 4.55 2.49 10.11
C GLU A 42 3.90 2.90 8.79
N GLU A 43 3.05 3.92 8.85
CA GLU A 43 2.46 4.53 7.66
C GLU A 43 3.21 5.81 7.32
N VAL A 44 3.59 5.95 6.05
CA VAL A 44 4.15 7.20 5.53
C VAL A 44 3.00 8.12 5.10
N PRO A 45 2.68 9.18 5.86
CA PRO A 45 1.53 10.02 5.56
C PRO A 45 1.80 10.88 4.32
N THR A 46 0.78 11.00 3.47
CA THR A 46 0.77 11.94 2.34
C THR A 46 -0.39 12.92 2.47
N VAL A 47 -0.38 13.97 1.64
CA VAL A 47 -1.40 15.02 1.65
C VAL A 47 -2.35 14.78 0.49
N CYS A 48 -3.64 14.69 0.79
CA CYS A 48 -4.69 14.62 -0.20
C CYS A 48 -4.81 15.96 -0.94
N TRP A 49 -5.32 15.96 -2.17
CA TRP A 49 -5.64 17.18 -2.92
C TRP A 49 -6.57 18.14 -2.16
N CYS A 50 -7.34 17.66 -1.17
CA CYS A 50 -8.16 18.49 -0.29
C CYS A 50 -7.39 19.15 0.88
N GLY A 51 -6.07 18.94 0.98
CA GLY A 51 -5.20 19.48 2.03
C GLY A 51 -5.21 18.71 3.35
N LYS A 52 -6.03 17.65 3.48
CA LYS A 52 -6.04 16.76 4.66
C LYS A 52 -5.12 15.55 4.45
N ARG A 53 -4.83 14.81 5.53
CA ARG A 53 -4.10 13.54 5.46
C ARG A 53 -4.79 12.59 4.47
N ALA A 54 -4.03 12.09 3.49
CA ALA A 54 -4.50 11.04 2.60
C ALA A 54 -4.38 9.67 3.30
N GLN A 55 -5.40 8.84 3.13
CA GLN A 55 -5.48 7.49 3.71
C GLN A 55 -5.55 6.37 2.66
N CYS A 56 -5.84 6.75 1.41
CA CYS A 56 -6.05 5.84 0.30
C CYS A 56 -5.59 6.50 -1.01
N ASN A 57 -5.27 5.66 -1.99
CA ASN A 57 -4.96 6.10 -3.35
C ASN A 57 -6.23 6.09 -4.18
N THR A 58 -6.53 7.18 -4.87
CA THR A 58 -7.67 7.28 -5.77
C THR A 58 -7.22 6.97 -7.18
N ARG A 59 -7.90 6.03 -7.86
CA ARG A 59 -7.70 5.82 -9.29
C ARG A 59 -8.56 6.79 -10.09
N TYR A 60 -7.98 7.40 -11.11
CA TYR A 60 -8.62 8.38 -11.97
C TYR A 60 -8.46 8.01 -13.44
N SER A 61 -9.52 8.21 -14.23
CA SER A 61 -9.50 8.02 -15.68
C SER A 61 -10.53 8.93 -16.35
N ASN A 62 -10.16 9.53 -17.48
CA ASN A 62 -11.07 10.36 -18.29
C ASN A 62 -11.85 11.42 -17.50
N GLY A 63 -11.20 12.09 -16.55
CA GLY A 63 -11.87 13.13 -15.78
C GLY A 63 -12.72 12.64 -14.60
N LYS A 64 -12.71 11.33 -14.29
CA LYS A 64 -13.59 10.73 -13.28
C LYS A 64 -12.86 9.76 -12.37
N ILE A 65 -13.34 9.67 -11.12
CA ILE A 65 -12.89 8.67 -10.16
C ILE A 65 -13.38 7.29 -10.61
N VAL A 66 -12.47 6.34 -10.65
CA VAL A 66 -12.74 4.95 -11.00
C VAL A 66 -13.05 4.17 -9.73
N ARG A 67 -14.16 3.42 -9.74
CA ARG A 67 -14.61 2.59 -8.59
C ARG A 67 -14.69 1.10 -8.89
N GLU A 68 -14.25 0.70 -10.08
CA GLU A 68 -14.26 -0.68 -10.55
C GLU A 68 -13.02 -0.94 -11.41
N GLY A 69 -12.62 -2.21 -11.55
CA GLY A 69 -11.52 -2.62 -12.41
C GLY A 69 -10.46 -3.45 -11.68
N ALA A 70 -9.41 -3.82 -12.41
CA ALA A 70 -8.36 -4.69 -11.89
C ALA A 70 -7.60 -4.03 -10.73
N GLN A 71 -7.27 -4.82 -9.71
CA GLN A 71 -6.47 -4.38 -8.57
C GLN A 71 -5.08 -3.89 -9.01
N ILE A 72 -4.44 -4.60 -9.94
CA ILE A 72 -3.11 -4.27 -10.47
C ILE A 72 -3.27 -3.50 -11.79
N MET A 73 -2.73 -2.29 -11.83
CA MET A 73 -2.58 -1.48 -13.04
C MET A 73 -1.38 -0.57 -12.86
N LEU A 74 -0.47 -0.57 -13.83
CA LEU A 74 0.65 0.36 -13.89
C LEU A 74 0.15 1.74 -14.32
N GLY A 75 0.55 2.77 -13.58
CA GLY A 75 0.20 4.16 -13.84
C GLY A 75 0.92 5.09 -12.87
N SER A 76 1.05 6.35 -13.25
CA SER A 76 1.66 7.41 -12.42
C SER A 76 0.59 8.45 -12.08
N ASN A 77 0.98 9.73 -11.93
CA ASN A 77 0.10 10.85 -11.57
C ASN A 77 -1.06 11.09 -12.56
N GLU A 78 -0.98 10.54 -13.77
CA GLU A 78 -2.08 10.58 -14.76
C GLU A 78 -3.25 9.65 -14.39
N SER A 79 -3.01 8.67 -13.51
CA SER A 79 -3.96 7.61 -13.16
C SER A 79 -4.20 7.46 -11.66
N TYR A 80 -3.33 8.02 -10.81
CA TYR A 80 -3.44 7.94 -9.35
C TYR A 80 -3.21 9.29 -8.68
N VAL A 81 -4.05 9.59 -7.68
CA VAL A 81 -3.99 10.78 -6.81
C VAL A 81 -4.24 10.38 -5.36
#